data_AF-A0A9D9AH35-F1
#
_entry.id   AF-A0A9D9AH35-F1
#
_cell.length_a   1.000
_cell.length_b   1.000
_cell.length_c   1.000
_cell.angle_alpha   90.00
_cell.angle_beta   90.00
_cell.angle_gamma   90.00
#
_symmetry.space_group_name_H-M   'P 1'
#
loop_
_entity.id
_entity.type
_entity.pdbx_description
1 polymer ?
#
loop_
_entity_poly.entity_id
_entity_poly.type
_entity_poly.pdbx_seq_one_letter_code
_entity_poly.pdbx_strand_id
1 'polypeptide(L)'
;MSTCTDHMGEDSPWPKTIALAQARSLLGLWRDIPSPKARSALDPLAFGGRILPHLNIMRRAGSAGRIDDIHFDLVGGVIRDAVPRLRPGALALGGAAPDEDRTTLFNFYAKCLADKAPVAFTGQYLSETKVRTCLLCLCLPLDTGGDGPAESLLAGVWFLPVDGKNQDGPIGVFEEIPVGRLQDCAVPSLKM
;
A
#
# COMPACT_ATOMS: atom_id res chain seq x y z
N MET A 1 1.37 10.97 -22.49
CA MET A 1 1.45 11.20 -21.03
C MET A 1 1.97 9.91 -20.45
N SER A 2 3.08 9.95 -19.71
CA SER A 2 3.67 8.74 -19.12
C SER A 2 3.08 8.53 -17.73
N THR A 3 2.64 7.32 -17.43
CA THR A 3 2.09 6.95 -16.13
C THR A 3 3.16 6.27 -15.28
N CYS A 4 2.96 6.19 -13.96
CA CYS A 4 3.86 5.42 -13.08
C CYS A 4 3.95 3.94 -13.50
N THR A 5 2.96 3.45 -14.23
CA THR A 5 2.72 2.06 -14.65
C THR A 5 3.44 1.71 -15.95
N ASP A 6 3.63 2.68 -16.85
CA ASP A 6 4.37 2.54 -18.12
C ASP A 6 5.82 2.06 -17.93
N HIS A 7 6.32 2.15 -16.70
CA HIS A 7 7.70 1.81 -16.35
C HIS A 7 7.80 0.58 -15.45
N MET A 8 6.77 -0.26 -15.39
CA MET A 8 6.81 -1.55 -14.69
C MET A 8 7.14 -2.75 -15.61
N GLY A 9 7.59 -2.49 -16.85
CA GLY A 9 8.11 -3.54 -17.75
C GLY A 9 9.50 -4.04 -17.35
N GLU A 10 9.87 -5.25 -17.83
CA GLU A 10 11.13 -5.93 -17.53
C GLU A 10 12.39 -5.10 -17.85
N ASP A 11 12.28 -4.10 -18.74
CA ASP A 11 13.39 -3.25 -19.20
C ASP A 11 13.60 -1.95 -18.41
N SER A 12 12.87 -1.73 -17.30
CA SER A 12 13.00 -0.48 -16.52
C SER A 12 14.23 -0.52 -15.58
N PRO A 13 15.18 0.43 -15.69
CA PRO A 13 16.38 0.45 -14.85
C PRO A 13 16.04 0.91 -13.42
N TRP A 14 15.96 -0.07 -12.51
CA TRP A 14 16.14 -0.04 -11.03
C TRP A 14 16.00 1.30 -10.30
N PRO A 15 14.99 1.48 -9.41
CA PRO A 15 14.75 0.77 -8.13
C PRO A 15 13.36 0.10 -7.98
N LYS A 16 12.63 -0.05 -9.08
CA LYS A 16 11.25 -0.61 -9.11
C LYS A 16 11.20 -2.12 -8.79
N THR A 17 12.25 -2.85 -9.12
CA THR A 17 12.46 -4.28 -8.81
C THR A 17 12.50 -4.61 -7.32
N ILE A 18 13.12 -3.76 -6.48
CA ILE A 18 13.22 -4.01 -5.03
C ILE A 18 11.85 -3.81 -4.38
N ALA A 19 11.17 -2.72 -4.70
CA ALA A 19 9.80 -2.47 -4.24
C ALA A 19 8.85 -3.60 -4.67
N LEU A 20 8.94 -4.04 -5.93
CA LEU A 20 8.16 -5.17 -6.43
C LEU A 20 8.51 -6.49 -5.73
N ALA A 21 9.80 -6.78 -5.50
CA ALA A 21 10.25 -7.97 -4.78
C ALA A 21 9.78 -7.98 -3.32
N GLN A 22 9.80 -6.83 -2.65
CA GLN A 22 9.28 -6.68 -1.29
C GLN A 22 7.75 -6.81 -1.25
N ALA A 23 7.05 -6.21 -2.21
CA ALA A 23 5.59 -6.35 -2.34
C ALA A 23 5.18 -7.81 -2.60
N ARG A 24 5.94 -8.54 -3.41
CA ARG A 24 5.79 -9.98 -3.61
C ARG A 24 5.98 -10.78 -2.34
N SER A 25 7.07 -10.51 -1.62
CA SER A 25 7.35 -11.20 -0.37
C SER A 25 6.24 -10.94 0.64
N LEU A 26 5.73 -9.71 0.73
CA LEU A 26 4.56 -9.38 1.55
C LEU A 26 3.30 -10.16 1.12
N LEU A 27 3.01 -10.23 -0.19
CA LEU A 27 1.88 -10.99 -0.71
C LEU A 27 1.98 -12.49 -0.39
N GLY A 28 3.19 -13.06 -0.51
CA GLY A 28 3.47 -14.45 -0.14
C GLY A 28 3.20 -14.71 1.34
N LEU A 29 3.81 -13.90 2.21
CA LEU A 29 3.60 -13.99 3.67
C LEU A 29 2.12 -13.87 4.04
N TRP A 30 1.38 -12.97 3.40
CA TRP A 30 -0.05 -12.85 3.63
C TRP A 30 -0.84 -14.06 3.15
N ARG A 31 -0.47 -14.68 2.02
CA ARG A 31 -1.13 -15.90 1.53
C ARG A 31 -0.98 -17.06 2.50
N ASP A 32 0.18 -17.17 3.14
CA ASP A 32 0.51 -18.25 4.08
C ASP A 32 -0.26 -18.14 5.41
N ILE A 33 -0.86 -16.98 5.71
CA ILE A 33 -1.76 -16.82 6.87
C ILE A 33 -3.00 -17.72 6.66
N PRO A 34 -3.32 -18.63 7.60
CA PRO A 34 -4.51 -19.45 7.52
C PRO A 34 -5.80 -18.61 7.43
N SER A 35 -6.81 -19.12 6.73
CA SER A 35 -8.14 -18.50 6.72
C SER A 35 -8.93 -18.89 7.98
N PRO A 36 -9.65 -17.96 8.62
CA PRO A 36 -9.72 -16.53 8.30
C PRO A 36 -8.43 -15.78 8.67
N LYS A 37 -8.00 -14.82 7.84
CA LYS A 37 -6.74 -14.08 7.96
C LYS A 37 -6.76 -13.05 9.09
N ALA A 38 -6.73 -13.55 10.32
CA ALA A 38 -6.73 -12.73 11.51
C ALA A 38 -5.43 -11.92 11.67
N ARG A 39 -5.54 -10.70 12.20
CA ARG A 39 -4.39 -9.85 12.48
C ARG A 39 -3.43 -10.48 13.51
N SER A 40 -3.95 -11.21 14.48
CA SER A 40 -3.15 -11.92 15.48
C SER A 40 -2.23 -13.00 14.90
N ALA A 41 -2.46 -13.41 13.64
CA ALA A 41 -1.62 -14.36 12.94
C ALA A 41 -0.46 -13.70 12.17
N LEU A 42 -0.34 -12.36 12.20
CA LEU A 42 0.81 -11.67 11.64
C LEU A 42 2.02 -11.87 12.56
N ASP A 43 3.08 -12.45 12.02
CA ASP A 43 4.38 -12.52 12.69
C ASP A 43 5.29 -11.37 12.22
N PRO A 44 5.60 -10.37 13.08
CA PRO A 44 6.49 -9.28 12.72
C PRO A 44 7.89 -9.73 12.27
N LEU A 45 8.38 -10.86 12.79
CA LEU A 45 9.70 -11.39 12.46
C LEU A 45 9.73 -11.96 11.03
N ALA A 46 8.62 -12.53 10.56
CA ALA A 46 8.50 -13.08 9.22
C ALA A 46 8.61 -12.01 8.12
N PHE A 47 8.21 -10.76 8.38
CA PHE A 47 8.39 -9.65 7.42
C PHE A 47 9.86 -9.24 7.27
N GLY A 48 10.66 -9.42 8.32
CA GLY A 48 12.06 -9.00 8.36
C GLY A 48 12.29 -7.48 8.25
N GLY A 49 13.53 -7.06 8.51
CA GLY A 49 13.89 -5.64 8.56
C GLY A 49 13.76 -4.87 7.24
N ARG A 50 13.63 -5.58 6.11
CA ARG A 50 13.50 -4.97 4.78
C ARG A 50 12.05 -4.59 4.43
N ILE A 51 11.06 -5.31 4.94
CA ILE A 51 9.64 -5.08 4.63
C ILE A 51 8.99 -4.28 5.74
N LEU A 52 9.28 -4.61 7.00
CA LEU A 52 8.64 -4.01 8.17
C LEU A 52 8.59 -2.45 8.17
N PRO A 53 9.63 -1.71 7.74
CA PRO A 53 9.58 -0.25 7.69
C PRO A 53 8.55 0.33 6.71
N HIS A 54 8.06 -0.48 5.77
CA HIS A 54 7.11 -0.14 4.72
C HIS A 54 5.67 -0.55 5.05
N LEU A 55 5.43 -1.17 6.21
CA LEU A 55 4.12 -1.72 6.55
C LEU A 55 3.28 -0.76 7.39
N ASN A 56 2.00 -0.72 7.07
CA ASN A 56 0.97 -0.13 7.91
C ASN A 56 -0.09 -1.18 8.22
N ILE A 57 -0.63 -1.16 9.44
CA ILE A 57 -1.83 -1.93 9.78
C ILE A 57 -2.93 -0.93 10.05
N MET A 58 -4.06 -1.13 9.38
CA MET A 58 -5.23 -0.27 9.52
C MET A 58 -6.45 -1.07 9.94
N ARG A 59 -7.38 -0.37 10.59
CA ARG A 59 -8.66 -0.87 11.07
C ARG A 59 -9.76 0.05 10.59
N ARG A 60 -10.89 -0.53 10.22
CA ARG A 60 -12.15 0.20 10.15
C ARG A 60 -12.71 0.38 11.56
N ALA A 61 -12.86 1.62 12.02
CA ALA A 61 -13.32 1.93 13.37
C ALA A 61 -14.79 2.30 13.47
N GLY A 62 -15.53 2.29 12.36
CA GLY A 62 -16.95 2.61 12.31
C GLY A 62 -17.75 1.61 11.48
N SER A 63 -19.02 1.49 11.81
CA SER A 63 -20.00 0.66 11.08
C SER A 63 -20.38 1.23 9.71
N ALA A 64 -20.06 2.50 9.41
CA ALA A 64 -20.53 3.20 8.21
C ALA A 64 -19.66 2.99 6.96
N GLY A 65 -18.48 2.38 7.06
CA GLY A 65 -17.64 2.07 5.90
C GLY A 65 -17.11 3.32 5.18
N ARG A 66 -17.07 4.46 5.86
CA ARG A 66 -16.54 5.71 5.32
C ARG A 66 -15.02 5.73 5.45
N ILE A 67 -14.38 6.46 4.55
CA ILE A 67 -12.92 6.71 4.54
C ILE A 67 -12.45 7.29 5.88
N ASP A 68 -13.28 8.16 6.47
CA ASP A 68 -13.02 8.84 7.73
C ASP A 68 -12.89 7.88 8.92
N ASP A 69 -13.43 6.65 8.79
CA ASP A 69 -13.43 5.64 9.83
C ASP A 69 -12.17 4.75 9.78
N ILE A 70 -11.18 5.02 8.91
CA ILE A 70 -9.95 4.24 8.84
C ILE A 70 -8.94 4.74 9.89
N HIS A 71 -8.58 3.87 10.83
CA HIS A 71 -7.54 4.10 11.83
C HIS A 71 -6.26 3.36 11.49
N PHE A 72 -5.12 3.95 11.82
CA PHE A 72 -3.81 3.35 11.68
C PHE A 72 -3.35 2.80 13.03
N ASP A 73 -3.26 1.48 13.16
CA ASP A 73 -2.77 0.83 14.39
C ASP A 73 -1.24 0.68 14.37
N LEU A 74 -0.66 0.51 13.19
CA LEU A 74 0.78 0.48 12.96
C LEU A 74 1.13 1.38 11.77
N VAL A 75 2.20 2.17 11.91
CA VAL A 75 2.80 2.90 10.78
C VAL A 75 4.30 2.65 10.74
N GLY A 76 4.78 2.11 9.62
CA GLY A 76 6.18 1.82 9.36
C GLY A 76 7.02 3.10 9.29
N GLY A 77 8.29 3.00 9.66
CA GLY A 77 9.19 4.16 9.77
C GLY A 77 9.32 4.95 8.46
N VAL A 78 9.40 4.27 7.31
CA VAL A 78 9.54 4.93 6.00
C VAL A 78 8.29 5.76 5.68
N ILE A 79 7.09 5.24 5.97
CA ILE A 79 5.84 5.97 5.76
C ILE A 79 5.73 7.15 6.72
N ARG A 80 6.06 6.93 8.00
CA ARG A 80 6.01 7.98 9.02
C ARG A 80 6.92 9.15 8.66
N ASP A 81 8.12 8.88 8.17
CA ASP A 81 9.08 9.93 7.85
C ASP A 81 8.62 10.75 6.62
N ALA A 82 7.92 10.11 5.68
CA ALA A 82 7.35 10.77 4.49
C ALA A 82 6.03 11.50 4.75
N VAL A 83 5.21 10.98 5.67
CA VAL A 83 3.90 11.53 6.03
C VAL A 83 3.74 11.50 7.57
N PRO A 84 4.36 12.44 8.31
CA PRO A 84 4.42 12.42 9.77
C PRO A 84 3.07 12.38 10.50
N ARG A 85 2.01 12.88 9.86
CA ARG A 85 0.64 12.80 10.43
C ARG A 85 0.06 11.39 10.43
N LEU A 86 0.53 10.49 9.55
CA LEU A 86 0.18 9.08 9.57
C LEU A 86 1.03 8.42 10.65
N ARG A 87 0.50 8.41 11.87
CA ARG A 87 1.10 7.81 13.05
C ARG A 87 0.14 6.79 13.68
N PRO A 88 0.64 5.85 14.50
CA PRO A 88 -0.24 4.98 15.26
C PRO A 88 -1.31 5.79 16.04
N GLY A 89 -2.56 5.35 15.96
CA GLY A 89 -3.73 6.02 16.52
C GLY A 89 -4.36 7.10 15.63
N ALA A 90 -3.73 7.49 14.51
CA ALA A 90 -4.27 8.51 13.62
C ALA A 90 -5.49 8.00 12.82
N LEU A 91 -6.40 8.92 12.52
CA LEU A 91 -7.44 8.77 11.50
C LEU A 91 -6.86 9.08 10.12
N ALA A 92 -7.36 8.40 9.08
CA ALA A 92 -6.96 8.62 7.69
C ALA A 92 -7.02 10.09 7.25
N LEU A 93 -8.08 10.81 7.64
CA LEU A 93 -8.23 12.23 7.32
C LEU A 93 -7.84 13.17 8.47
N GLY A 94 -7.61 12.66 9.69
CA GLY A 94 -7.19 13.48 10.83
C GLY A 94 -8.12 14.66 11.15
N GLY A 95 -9.41 14.59 10.76
CA GLY A 95 -10.38 15.69 10.91
C GLY A 95 -10.26 16.81 9.88
N ALA A 96 -9.33 16.73 8.92
CA ALA A 96 -9.27 17.64 7.79
C ALA A 96 -10.29 17.23 6.71
N ALA A 97 -10.80 18.21 5.96
CA ALA A 97 -11.55 17.90 4.74
C ALA A 97 -10.66 17.07 3.80
N PRO A 98 -11.19 16.01 3.17
CA PRO A 98 -10.41 15.22 2.23
C PRO A 98 -9.98 16.10 1.05
N ASP A 99 -8.67 16.27 0.85
CA ASP A 99 -8.17 16.73 -0.45
C ASP A 99 -8.50 15.65 -1.49
N GLU A 100 -8.89 16.05 -2.70
CA GLU A 100 -9.27 15.14 -3.79
C GLU A 100 -8.20 14.04 -4.02
N ASP A 101 -6.92 14.40 -3.97
CA ASP A 101 -5.78 13.49 -4.16
C ASP A 101 -5.73 12.33 -3.14
N ARG A 102 -6.14 12.58 -1.91
CA ARG A 102 -6.05 11.61 -0.79
C ARG A 102 -7.24 10.68 -0.75
N THR A 103 -8.38 11.17 -1.24
CA THR A 103 -9.60 10.40 -1.41
C THR A 103 -9.33 9.15 -2.25
N THR A 104 -8.55 9.28 -3.34
CA THR A 104 -8.23 8.16 -4.23
C THR A 104 -7.45 7.05 -3.53
N LEU A 105 -6.44 7.36 -2.72
CA LEU A 105 -5.68 6.38 -1.94
C LEU A 105 -6.60 5.60 -0.98
N PHE A 106 -7.41 6.33 -0.22
CA PHE A 106 -8.30 5.71 0.76
C PHE A 106 -9.47 4.96 0.11
N ASN A 107 -9.88 5.34 -1.10
CA ASN A 107 -10.84 4.56 -1.89
C ASN A 107 -10.31 3.16 -2.19
N PHE A 108 -9.01 3.00 -2.48
CA PHE A 108 -8.42 1.66 -2.66
C PHE A 108 -8.41 0.85 -1.36
N TYR A 109 -8.17 1.50 -0.21
CA TYR A 109 -8.25 0.82 1.09
C TYR A 109 -9.68 0.36 1.38
N ALA A 110 -10.65 1.25 1.17
CA ALA A 110 -12.07 0.95 1.33
C ALA A 110 -12.51 -0.19 0.38
N LYS A 111 -12.07 -0.16 -0.88
CA LYS A 111 -12.30 -1.22 -1.87
C LYS A 111 -11.73 -2.55 -1.42
N CYS A 112 -10.47 -2.58 -0.97
CA CYS A 112 -9.82 -3.79 -0.47
C CYS A 112 -10.57 -4.41 0.72
N LEU A 113 -11.04 -3.57 1.65
CA LEU A 113 -11.85 -4.01 2.80
C LEU A 113 -13.22 -4.55 2.36
N ALA A 114 -13.89 -3.86 1.43
CA ALA A 114 -15.22 -4.25 0.93
C ALA A 114 -15.18 -5.56 0.15
N ASP A 115 -14.25 -5.69 -0.78
CA ASP A 115 -14.16 -6.82 -1.71
C ASP A 115 -13.51 -8.07 -1.08
N LYS A 116 -12.85 -7.91 0.08
CA LYS A 116 -12.00 -8.93 0.72
C LYS A 116 -10.94 -9.49 -0.23
N ALA A 117 -10.50 -8.68 -1.17
CA ALA A 117 -9.50 -9.05 -2.16
C ALA A 117 -8.25 -8.18 -2.01
N PRO A 118 -7.05 -8.74 -2.23
CA PRO A 118 -5.84 -7.94 -2.42
C PRO A 118 -6.03 -6.91 -3.52
N VAL A 119 -5.55 -5.69 -3.28
CA VAL A 119 -5.55 -4.59 -4.25
C VAL A 119 -4.16 -4.01 -4.31
N ALA A 120 -3.63 -3.82 -5.51
CA ALA A 120 -2.36 -3.12 -5.71
C ALA A 120 -2.59 -1.92 -6.61
N PHE A 121 -1.87 -0.83 -6.37
CA PHE A 121 -1.95 0.35 -7.21
C PHE A 121 -0.64 1.13 -7.19
N THR A 122 -0.46 1.95 -8.22
CA THR A 122 0.65 2.88 -8.33
C THR A 122 0.15 4.26 -8.70
N GLY A 123 0.83 5.30 -8.29
CA GLY A 123 0.43 6.65 -8.65
C GLY A 123 1.34 7.72 -8.10
N GLN A 124 1.09 8.95 -8.55
CA GLN A 124 1.83 10.11 -8.08
C GLN A 124 1.13 10.74 -6.89
N TYR A 125 1.93 10.97 -5.86
CA TYR A 125 1.53 11.59 -4.63
C TYR A 125 2.40 12.82 -4.37
N LEU A 126 1.78 13.87 -3.85
CA LEU A 126 2.50 15.05 -3.35
C LEU A 126 2.66 14.93 -1.84
N SER A 127 3.90 14.82 -1.38
CA SER A 127 4.21 14.76 0.05
C SER A 127 3.81 16.04 0.78
N GLU A 128 3.80 15.99 2.12
CA GLU A 128 3.61 17.19 2.94
C GLU A 128 4.71 18.23 2.70
N THR A 129 5.93 17.79 2.36
CA THR A 129 7.05 18.63 1.97
C THR A 129 6.99 19.14 0.53
N LYS A 130 5.85 18.92 -0.16
CA LYS A 130 5.62 19.33 -1.56
C LYS A 130 6.57 18.68 -2.56
N VAL A 131 7.10 17.51 -2.21
CA VAL A 131 7.91 16.69 -3.11
C VAL A 131 6.99 15.71 -3.84
N ARG A 132 7.07 15.68 -5.16
CA ARG A 132 6.38 14.66 -5.97
C ARG A 132 7.06 13.33 -5.76
N THR A 133 6.27 12.30 -5.51
CA THR A 133 6.76 10.94 -5.29
C THR A 133 5.83 9.95 -5.98
N CYS A 134 6.38 8.97 -6.66
CA CYS A 134 5.60 7.84 -7.14
C CYS A 134 5.56 6.78 -6.05
N LEU A 135 4.41 6.17 -5.80
CA LEU A 135 4.28 5.10 -4.82
C LEU A 135 3.76 3.83 -5.47
N LEU A 136 4.25 2.70 -4.98
CA LEU A 136 3.61 1.39 -5.12
C LEU A 136 2.94 1.10 -3.79
N CYS A 137 1.67 0.71 -3.82
CA CYS A 137 0.97 0.22 -2.66
C CYS A 137 0.37 -1.15 -2.93
N LEU A 138 0.41 -2.01 -1.91
CA LEU A 138 -0.26 -3.29 -1.88
C LEU A 138 -1.10 -3.36 -0.61
N CYS A 139 -2.41 -3.47 -0.77
CA CYS A 139 -3.40 -3.63 0.28
C CYS A 139 -3.84 -5.08 0.37
N LEU A 140 -3.81 -5.63 1.57
CA LEU A 140 -4.07 -7.02 1.86
C LEU A 140 -5.11 -7.10 2.98
N PRO A 141 -6.32 -7.59 2.70
CA PRO A 141 -7.38 -7.61 3.70
C PRO A 141 -7.05 -8.61 4.79
N LEU A 142 -7.36 -8.24 6.02
CA LEU A 142 -7.29 -9.09 7.21
C LEU A 142 -8.72 -9.27 7.70
N ASP A 143 -9.23 -10.48 7.55
CA ASP A 143 -10.61 -10.86 7.84
C ASP A 143 -10.62 -11.90 8.96
N THR A 144 -11.57 -11.77 9.88
CA THR A 144 -11.79 -12.70 10.99
C THR A 144 -12.88 -13.73 10.70
N GLY A 145 -13.46 -13.71 9.49
CA GLY A 145 -14.44 -14.68 9.01
C GLY A 145 -15.86 -14.20 9.25
N GLY A 146 -16.62 -14.08 8.16
CA GLY A 146 -18.01 -13.61 8.14
C GLY A 146 -18.42 -13.12 6.75
N ASP A 147 -19.69 -12.78 6.56
CA ASP A 147 -20.21 -12.31 5.26
C ASP A 147 -20.08 -10.80 5.06
N GLY A 148 -19.74 -10.05 6.12
CA GLY A 148 -19.51 -8.60 6.07
C GLY A 148 -18.09 -8.22 5.62
N PRO A 149 -17.80 -6.95 5.27
CA PRO A 149 -16.47 -6.49 4.86
C PRO A 149 -15.34 -6.87 5.83
N ALA A 150 -14.10 -6.96 5.34
CA ALA A 150 -12.96 -7.15 6.22
C ALA A 150 -12.85 -5.97 7.22
N GLU A 151 -12.46 -6.28 8.45
CA GLU A 151 -12.37 -5.28 9.53
C GLU A 151 -11.03 -4.53 9.52
N SER A 152 -10.00 -5.16 8.95
CA SER A 152 -8.64 -4.69 9.00
C SER A 152 -7.94 -4.89 7.66
N LEU A 153 -6.86 -4.12 7.44
CA LEU A 153 -5.97 -4.35 6.33
C LEU A 153 -4.50 -4.22 6.75
N LEU A 154 -3.66 -5.00 6.10
CA LEU A 154 -2.22 -4.82 6.04
C LEU A 154 -1.90 -4.11 4.72
N ALA A 155 -1.20 -2.98 4.77
CA ALA A 155 -0.71 -2.34 3.55
C ALA A 155 0.80 -2.20 3.56
N GLY A 156 1.42 -2.52 2.43
CA GLY A 156 2.79 -2.11 2.14
C GLY A 156 2.80 -0.87 1.25
N VAL A 157 3.69 0.08 1.55
CA VAL A 157 3.90 1.28 0.73
C VAL A 157 5.39 1.44 0.43
N TRP A 158 5.73 1.53 -0.85
CA TRP A 158 7.08 1.74 -1.33
C TRP A 158 7.15 3.00 -2.18
N PHE A 159 8.08 3.88 -1.82
CA PHE A 159 8.39 5.05 -2.64
C PHE A 159 9.27 4.61 -3.81
N LEU A 160 8.78 4.88 -5.01
CA LEU A 160 9.49 4.68 -6.25
C LEU A 160 10.15 6.01 -6.63
N PRO A 161 11.37 5.99 -7.19
CA PRO A 161 11.94 7.24 -7.67
C PRO A 161 11.12 7.80 -8.83
N VAL A 162 11.11 9.12 -8.89
CA VAL A 162 10.52 9.88 -9.98
C VAL A 162 11.64 10.20 -10.96
N ASP A 163 11.70 9.51 -12.09
CA ASP A 163 12.54 9.91 -13.21
C ASP A 163 11.98 11.18 -13.87
N GLY A 164 12.82 11.95 -14.57
CA GLY A 164 12.46 13.27 -15.12
C GLY A 164 11.24 13.29 -16.04
N LYS A 165 10.82 12.13 -16.59
CA LYS A 165 9.60 11.98 -17.40
C LYS A 165 8.33 11.77 -16.58
N ASN A 166 8.47 11.36 -15.32
CA ASN A 166 7.37 11.12 -14.38
C ASN A 166 7.05 12.33 -13.51
N GLN A 167 7.67 13.49 -13.73
CA GLN A 167 7.34 14.72 -12.98
C GLN A 167 6.09 15.44 -13.49
N ASP A 168 5.68 15.15 -14.73
CA ASP A 168 4.58 15.85 -15.42
C ASP A 168 3.23 15.12 -15.34
N GLY A 169 3.16 13.99 -14.64
CA GLY A 169 1.90 13.25 -14.48
C GLY A 169 0.93 13.94 -13.51
N PRO A 170 -0.38 13.63 -13.60
CA PRO A 170 -1.35 14.14 -12.65
C PRO A 170 -1.09 13.57 -11.24
N ILE A 171 -1.05 14.46 -10.25
CA ILE A 171 -1.04 14.07 -8.83
C ILE A 171 -2.43 13.55 -8.46
N GLY A 172 -2.51 12.56 -7.56
CA GLY A 172 -3.79 12.07 -7.06
C GLY A 172 -4.48 11.07 -8.00
N VAL A 173 -3.91 10.83 -9.18
CA VAL A 173 -4.33 9.78 -10.11
C VAL A 173 -3.50 8.53 -9.83
N PHE A 174 -4.22 7.48 -9.47
CA PHE A 174 -3.66 6.18 -9.13
C PHE A 174 -4.26 5.13 -10.05
N GLU A 175 -3.40 4.22 -10.50
CA GLU A 175 -3.73 3.14 -11.42
C GLU A 175 -3.67 1.82 -10.66
N GLU A 176 -4.76 1.07 -10.72
CA GLU A 176 -4.80 -0.28 -10.18
C GLU A 176 -3.88 -1.19 -11.00
N ILE A 177 -3.05 -1.95 -10.29
CA ILE A 177 -2.16 -2.95 -10.86
C ILE A 177 -2.81 -4.31 -10.61
N PRO A 178 -3.01 -5.14 -11.66
CA PRO A 178 -3.47 -6.50 -11.46
C PRO A 178 -2.52 -7.24 -10.51
N VAL A 179 -3.05 -7.77 -9.40
CA VAL A 179 -2.26 -8.51 -8.40
C VAL A 179 -1.62 -9.76 -9.02
N GLY A 180 -2.15 -10.29 -10.13
CA GLY A 180 -1.51 -11.29 -10.98
C GLY A 180 -0.13 -10.86 -11.50
N ARG A 181 0.03 -9.59 -11.93
CA ARG A 181 1.31 -9.07 -12.42
C ARG A 181 2.38 -8.95 -11.34
N LEU A 182 1.96 -8.80 -10.09
CA LEU A 182 2.87 -8.92 -8.96
C LEU A 182 3.40 -10.34 -8.80
N GLN A 183 2.90 -11.37 -9.50
CA GLN A 183 3.39 -12.74 -9.41
C GLN A 183 4.35 -13.09 -10.55
N ASP A 184 4.20 -12.46 -11.72
CA ASP A 184 4.76 -12.97 -12.98
C ASP A 184 6.16 -12.44 -13.37
N CYS A 185 6.67 -11.32 -12.82
CA CYS A 185 8.03 -10.89 -13.19
C CYS A 185 9.05 -11.77 -12.45
N ALA A 186 10.01 -12.36 -13.16
CA ALA A 186 11.13 -13.01 -12.51
C ALA A 186 11.91 -11.98 -11.68
N VAL A 187 12.11 -12.24 -10.39
CA VAL A 187 13.10 -11.47 -9.62
C VAL A 187 14.45 -12.07 -9.98
N PRO A 188 15.40 -11.34 -10.59
CA PRO A 188 16.76 -11.82 -10.67
C PRO A 188 17.20 -12.09 -9.24
N SER A 189 17.55 -13.34 -8.94
CA SER A 189 17.96 -13.79 -7.61
C SER A 189 18.84 -12.73 -6.97
N LEU A 190 18.28 -12.03 -5.97
CA LEU A 190 19.01 -11.09 -5.14
C LEU A 190 20.02 -11.94 -4.40
N LYS A 191 21.26 -11.99 -4.92
CA LYS A 191 22.38 -12.64 -4.24
C LYS A 191 22.45 -12.02 -2.84
N MET A 192 22.21 -12.86 -1.83
CA MET A 192 22.39 -12.53 -0.42
C MET A 192 23.84 -12.22 -0.13
#